data_AF-A0A662BUF7-F1
#
_entry.id   AF-A0A662BUF7-F1
#
_cell.length_a   1.000
_cell.length_b   1.000
_cell.length_c   1.000
_cell.angle_alpha   90.00
_cell.angle_beta   90.00
_cell.angle_gamma   90.00
#
_symmetry.space_group_name_H-M   'P 1'
#
loop_
_entity.id
_entity.type
_entity.pdbx_description
1 polymer ?
#
loop_
_entity_poly.entity_id
_entity_poly.type
_entity_poly.pdbx_seq_one_letter_code
_entity_poly.pdbx_strand_id
1 'polypeptide(L)'
;MITIKQNSVFLAFLFILMAGIMSCKENVPMDLAQESIIPKPVSIMATNSSFKLEEGLSIYVKGEAEELNQIGQYLAKILKSSTDFEIEVQSTDKEPGAGNIYLTISDSETELGEEGYELIVTENLISLNAD
;
A
#
# COMPACT_ATOMS: atom_id res chain seq x y z
N MET A 1 -10.84 16.79 55.96
CA MET A 1 -12.00 16.26 55.20
C MET A 1 -12.47 17.39 54.28
N ILE A 2 -12.04 17.39 53.02
CA ILE A 2 -12.32 18.46 52.07
C ILE A 2 -13.47 17.99 51.19
N THR A 3 -14.64 18.61 51.33
CA THR A 3 -15.84 18.24 50.57
C THR A 3 -15.84 19.01 49.26
N ILE A 4 -15.48 18.35 48.17
CA ILE A 4 -15.55 18.91 46.80
C ILE A 4 -17.02 18.92 46.38
N LYS A 5 -17.60 20.12 46.22
CA LYS A 5 -18.96 20.30 45.68
C LYS A 5 -18.91 20.04 44.17
N GLN A 6 -19.32 18.85 43.74
CA GLN A 6 -19.39 18.49 42.32
C GLN A 6 -20.32 19.45 41.58
N ASN A 7 -19.73 20.31 40.74
CA ASN A 7 -20.48 21.28 39.95
C ASN A 7 -20.89 20.59 38.64
N SER A 8 -22.15 20.16 38.53
CA SER A 8 -22.68 19.41 37.40
C SER A 8 -22.47 20.10 36.05
N VAL A 9 -22.36 21.43 36.06
CA VAL A 9 -22.04 22.28 34.91
C VAL A 9 -20.59 22.08 34.43
N PHE A 10 -19.65 21.83 35.35
CA PHE A 10 -18.25 21.57 35.02
C PHE A 10 -18.07 20.20 34.37
N LEU A 11 -18.83 19.19 34.83
CA LEU A 11 -18.86 17.86 34.19
C LEU A 11 -19.44 17.92 32.77
N ALA A 12 -20.51 18.71 32.56
CA ALA A 12 -21.10 18.88 31.24
C ALA A 12 -20.15 19.56 30.25
N PHE A 13 -19.36 20.54 30.72
CA PHE A 13 -18.37 21.24 29.89
C PHE A 13 -17.21 20.32 29.47
N LEU A 14 -16.77 19.42 30.35
CA LEU A 14 -15.73 18.43 30.06
C LEU A 14 -16.18 17.39 29.03
N PHE A 15 -17.46 17.02 29.05
CA PHE A 15 -18.05 16.06 28.10
C PHE A 15 -18.18 16.64 26.67
N ILE A 16 -18.51 17.93 26.56
CA ILE A 16 -18.60 18.65 25.28
C ILE A 16 -17.22 18.83 24.63
N LEU A 17 -16.16 19.03 25.44
CA LEU A 17 -14.78 19.14 24.95
C LEU A 17 -14.27 17.81 24.34
N MET A 18 -14.80 16.67 24.81
CA MET A 18 -14.37 15.33 24.39
C MET A 18 -15.11 14.82 23.14
N ALA A 19 -16.25 15.42 22.78
CA ALA A 19 -17.04 15.05 21.59
C ALA A 19 -16.51 15.67 20.27
N GLY A 20 -15.51 16.55 20.33
CA GLY A 20 -15.03 17.33 19.18
C GLY A 20 -13.97 16.67 18.28
N ILE A 21 -13.56 15.43 18.54
CA ILE A 21 -12.48 14.76 17.79
C ILE A 21 -12.96 13.61 16.91
N MET A 22 -14.15 13.72 16.30
CA MET A 22 -14.48 12.86 15.16
C MET A 22 -13.57 13.25 13.98
N SER A 23 -12.41 12.61 13.95
CA SER A 23 -11.46 12.64 12.86
C SER A 23 -12.16 12.14 11.59
N CYS A 24 -12.44 13.05 10.66
CA CYS A 24 -12.86 12.68 9.32
C CYS A 24 -11.69 11.97 8.64
N LYS A 25 -11.82 10.66 8.41
CA LYS A 25 -10.93 9.91 7.54
C LYS A 25 -11.11 10.47 6.13
N GLU A 26 -10.02 10.98 5.54
CA GLU A 26 -10.02 11.51 4.18
C GLU A 26 -10.45 10.40 3.20
N ASN A 27 -11.39 10.70 2.31
CA ASN A 27 -11.81 9.77 1.27
C ASN A 27 -10.75 9.79 0.17
N VAL A 28 -9.72 8.96 0.33
CA VAL A 28 -8.75 8.69 -0.73
C VAL A 28 -9.51 8.02 -1.89
N PRO A 29 -9.35 8.44 -3.15
CA PRO A 29 -9.90 7.72 -4.29
C PRO A 29 -9.36 6.28 -4.31
N MET A 30 -10.25 5.29 -4.35
CA MET A 30 -9.91 3.85 -4.30
C MET A 30 -10.40 3.09 -5.53
N ASP A 31 -10.83 3.82 -6.57
CA ASP A 31 -11.30 3.24 -7.83
C ASP A 31 -10.22 3.37 -8.90
N LEU A 32 -9.35 2.36 -8.98
CA LEU A 32 -8.29 2.30 -9.97
C LEU A 32 -8.83 2.31 -11.42
N ALA A 33 -10.10 1.92 -11.64
CA ALA A 33 -10.71 1.95 -12.97
C ALA A 33 -11.02 3.37 -13.47
N GLN A 34 -10.99 4.37 -12.59
CA GLN A 34 -11.07 5.79 -12.97
C GLN A 34 -9.70 6.45 -13.18
N GLU A 35 -8.61 5.76 -12.87
CA GLU A 35 -7.25 6.29 -13.01
C GLU A 35 -6.74 6.23 -14.45
N SER A 36 -5.85 7.17 -14.80
CA SER A 36 -5.31 7.29 -16.17
C SER A 36 -4.13 6.35 -16.41
N ILE A 37 -4.42 5.09 -16.74
CA ILE A 37 -3.40 4.11 -17.15
C ILE A 37 -3.26 4.10 -18.67
N ILE A 38 -2.03 4.33 -19.17
CA ILE A 38 -1.70 4.37 -20.59
C ILE A 38 -0.52 3.42 -20.86
N PRO A 39 -0.65 2.47 -21.80
CA PRO A 39 -1.85 2.14 -22.57
C PRO A 39 -2.98 1.58 -21.69
N LYS A 40 -4.20 1.58 -22.21
CA LYS A 40 -5.35 1.02 -21.47
C LYS A 40 -5.11 -0.47 -21.22
N PRO A 41 -5.24 -0.97 -19.97
CA PRO A 41 -5.06 -2.37 -19.67
C PRO A 41 -6.18 -3.22 -20.30
N VAL A 42 -5.90 -4.51 -20.50
CA VAL A 42 -6.87 -5.50 -21.01
C VAL A 42 -8.10 -5.57 -20.09
N SER A 43 -7.85 -5.55 -18.77
CA SER A 43 -8.89 -5.57 -17.74
C SER A 43 -8.46 -4.70 -16.56
N ILE A 44 -9.43 -4.10 -15.88
CA ILE A 44 -9.24 -3.40 -14.62
C ILE A 44 -10.46 -3.58 -13.73
N MET A 45 -10.23 -3.93 -12.47
CA MET A 45 -11.29 -4.10 -11.47
C MET A 45 -10.90 -3.33 -10.21
N ALA A 46 -11.74 -2.38 -9.83
CA ALA A 46 -11.54 -1.62 -8.60
C ALA A 46 -11.72 -2.52 -7.37
N THR A 47 -10.73 -2.58 -6.50
CA THR A 47 -10.83 -3.28 -5.21
C THR A 47 -11.56 -2.45 -4.16
N ASN A 48 -11.79 -1.15 -4.42
CA ASN A 48 -12.29 -0.17 -3.45
C ASN A 48 -11.46 -0.14 -2.16
N SER A 49 -10.18 -0.47 -2.28
CA SER A 49 -9.18 -0.40 -1.22
C SER A 49 -7.98 0.43 -1.70
N SER A 50 -7.16 0.90 -0.77
CA SER A 50 -5.91 1.59 -1.09
C SER A 50 -4.75 1.00 -0.31
N PHE A 51 -3.61 0.92 -0.98
CA PHE A 51 -2.32 0.66 -0.36
C PHE A 51 -1.64 1.99 -0.06
N LYS A 52 -1.19 2.19 1.19
CA LYS A 52 -0.43 3.38 1.56
C LYS A 52 1.06 3.05 1.57
N LEU A 53 1.84 3.78 0.77
CA LEU A 53 3.30 3.75 0.87
C LEU A 53 3.71 4.44 2.17
N GLU A 54 4.48 3.74 3.01
CA GLU A 54 5.02 4.25 4.27
C GLU A 54 6.54 4.08 4.32
N GLU A 55 7.19 4.86 5.18
CA GLU A 55 8.61 4.69 5.47
C GLU A 55 8.84 3.29 6.08
N GLY A 56 9.87 2.59 5.60
CA GLY A 56 10.15 1.20 5.97
C GLY A 56 9.55 0.15 5.03
N LEU A 57 8.86 0.55 3.95
CA LEU A 57 8.46 -0.38 2.90
C LEU A 57 9.69 -1.05 2.27
N SER A 58 9.56 -2.32 1.90
CA SER A 58 10.56 -3.03 1.09
C SER A 58 9.93 -3.57 -0.19
N ILE A 59 10.76 -3.70 -1.23
CA ILE A 59 10.41 -4.42 -2.45
C ILE A 59 10.99 -5.83 -2.33
N TYR A 60 10.12 -6.83 -2.41
CA TYR A 60 10.51 -8.22 -2.42
C TYR A 60 10.49 -8.76 -3.85
N VAL A 61 11.50 -9.53 -4.20
CA VAL A 61 11.59 -10.27 -5.47
C VAL A 61 11.56 -11.76 -5.18
N LYS A 62 10.82 -12.53 -5.99
CA LYS A 62 10.77 -13.99 -5.82
C LYS A 62 12.07 -14.64 -6.30
N GLY A 63 12.67 -15.46 -5.44
CA GLY A 63 13.93 -16.16 -5.71
C GLY A 63 15.15 -15.23 -5.80
N GLU A 64 16.20 -15.71 -6.46
CA GLU A 64 17.49 -15.01 -6.59
C GLU A 64 17.82 -14.58 -8.03
N ALA A 65 16.80 -14.29 -8.83
CA ALA A 65 16.99 -13.80 -10.19
C ALA A 65 17.60 -12.39 -10.18
N GLU A 66 18.85 -12.26 -10.65
CA GLU A 66 19.59 -10.99 -10.72
C GLU A 66 18.83 -9.92 -11.51
N GLU A 67 18.18 -10.30 -12.60
CA GLU A 67 17.37 -9.40 -13.41
C GLU A 67 16.17 -8.81 -12.63
N LEU A 68 15.46 -9.65 -11.86
CA LEU A 68 14.36 -9.18 -11.01
C LEU A 68 14.87 -8.24 -9.92
N ASN A 69 16.04 -8.52 -9.35
CA ASN A 69 16.68 -7.64 -8.38
C ASN A 69 16.96 -6.26 -9.01
N GLN A 70 17.53 -6.22 -10.21
CA GLN A 70 17.80 -4.97 -10.93
C GLN A 70 16.53 -4.17 -11.24
N ILE A 71 15.45 -4.85 -11.64
CA ILE A 71 14.12 -4.24 -11.83
C ILE A 71 13.59 -3.66 -10.52
N GLY A 72 13.70 -4.43 -9.43
CA GLY A 72 13.32 -3.97 -8.08
C GLY A 72 14.11 -2.73 -7.65
N GLN A 73 15.41 -2.70 -7.89
CA GLN A 73 16.28 -1.55 -7.58
C GLN A 73 15.92 -0.32 -8.42
N TYR A 74 15.57 -0.54 -9.69
CA TYR A 74 15.09 0.53 -10.56
C TYR A 74 13.78 1.13 -10.05
N LEU A 75 12.81 0.29 -9.65
CA LEU A 75 11.56 0.73 -9.04
C LEU A 75 11.80 1.48 -7.72
N ALA A 76 12.67 0.96 -6.84
CA ALA A 76 13.05 1.61 -5.58
C ALA A 76 13.57 3.04 -5.83
N LYS A 77 14.43 3.21 -6.83
CA LYS A 77 14.98 4.52 -7.21
C LYS A 77 13.91 5.50 -7.69
N ILE A 78 12.94 5.04 -8.48
CA ILE A 78 11.81 5.85 -8.94
C ILE A 78 10.98 6.31 -7.74
N LEU A 79 10.60 5.39 -6.85
CA LEU A 79 9.78 5.69 -5.69
C LEU A 79 10.50 6.66 -4.74
N LYS A 80 11.77 6.39 -4.42
CA LYS A 80 12.60 7.27 -3.59
C LYS A 80 12.63 8.71 -4.10
N SER A 81 12.67 8.92 -5.42
CA SER A 81 12.70 10.28 -5.99
C SER A 81 11.45 11.11 -5.72
N SER A 82 10.33 10.45 -5.37
CA SER A 82 9.04 11.11 -5.08
C SER A 82 8.67 11.08 -3.60
N THR A 83 9.20 10.13 -2.83
CA THR A 83 8.83 9.90 -1.43
C THR A 83 9.94 10.22 -0.43
N ASP A 84 11.19 10.34 -0.87
CA ASP A 84 12.40 10.36 -0.04
C ASP A 84 12.59 9.12 0.87
N PHE A 85 11.81 8.05 0.69
CA PHE A 85 11.94 6.83 1.47
C PHE A 85 13.18 6.03 1.07
N GLU A 86 13.89 5.50 2.06
CA GLU A 86 14.88 4.45 1.86
C GLU A 86 14.17 3.12 1.67
N ILE A 87 14.21 2.57 0.45
CA ILE A 87 13.48 1.35 0.06
C ILE A 87 14.50 0.28 -0.26
N GLU A 88 14.52 -0.78 0.55
CA GLU A 88 15.38 -1.93 0.33
C GLU A 88 14.74 -2.94 -0.64
N VAL A 89 15.58 -3.63 -1.42
CA VAL A 89 15.16 -4.74 -2.28
C VAL A 89 15.69 -6.04 -1.70
N GLN A 90 14.80 -6.99 -1.45
CA GLN A 90 15.11 -8.26 -0.77
C GLN A 90 14.60 -9.46 -1.59
N SER A 91 15.36 -10.55 -1.59
CA SER A 91 14.91 -11.83 -2.18
C SER A 91 14.10 -12.64 -1.17
N THR A 92 13.07 -13.34 -1.64
CA THR A 92 12.25 -14.25 -0.84
C THR A 92 11.66 -15.36 -1.69
N ASP A 93 11.43 -16.54 -1.12
CA ASP A 93 10.68 -17.62 -1.80
C ASP A 93 9.18 -17.62 -1.41
N LYS A 94 8.77 -16.69 -0.54
CA LYS A 94 7.41 -16.60 0.00
C LYS A 94 6.89 -15.18 -0.12
N GLU A 95 5.56 -15.07 -0.24
CA GLU A 95 4.87 -13.80 -0.18
C GLU A 95 5.27 -13.04 1.10
N PRO A 96 5.71 -11.77 0.98
CA PRO A 96 6.12 -10.96 2.12
C PRO A 96 4.91 -10.50 2.96
N GLY A 97 5.20 -10.00 4.16
CA GLY A 97 4.18 -9.44 5.04
C GLY A 97 3.58 -8.12 4.53
N ALA A 98 2.61 -7.60 5.28
CA ALA A 98 1.94 -6.35 4.95
C ALA A 98 2.91 -5.15 4.87
N GLY A 99 2.55 -4.14 4.07
CA GLY A 99 3.30 -2.91 3.88
C GLY A 99 4.41 -3.01 2.82
N ASN A 100 4.39 -4.03 1.95
CA ASN A 100 5.45 -4.27 0.99
C ASN A 100 4.96 -4.31 -0.46
N ILE A 101 5.92 -4.32 -1.38
CA ILE A 101 5.69 -4.60 -2.81
C ILE A 101 6.32 -5.96 -3.11
N TYR A 102 5.65 -6.80 -3.88
CA TYR A 102 6.14 -8.11 -4.27
C TYR A 102 6.16 -8.26 -5.80
N LEU A 103 7.32 -8.60 -6.35
CA LEU A 103 7.55 -8.81 -7.77
C LEU A 103 7.84 -10.28 -8.03
N THR A 104 7.09 -10.88 -8.94
CA THR A 104 7.20 -12.30 -9.30
C THR A 104 7.17 -12.46 -10.82
N ILE A 105 7.87 -13.49 -11.29
CA ILE A 105 7.67 -14.06 -12.63
C ILE A 105 7.07 -15.45 -12.41
N SER A 106 6.06 -15.79 -13.21
CA SER A 106 5.40 -17.09 -13.19
C SER A 106 6.38 -18.19 -13.57
N ASP A 107 6.37 -19.30 -12.85
CA ASP A 107 7.21 -20.47 -13.20
C ASP A 107 6.61 -21.29 -14.36
N SER A 108 5.49 -20.83 -14.93
CA SER A 108 4.72 -21.49 -15.98
C SER A 108 4.11 -20.46 -16.92
N GLU A 109 4.13 -20.78 -18.22
CA GLU A 109 3.43 -20.01 -19.26
C GLU A 109 1.95 -19.82 -18.86
N THR A 110 1.53 -18.58 -18.68
CA THR A 110 0.11 -18.24 -18.52
C THR A 110 -0.44 -17.63 -19.81
N GLU A 111 -1.72 -17.22 -19.80
CA GLU A 111 -2.42 -16.77 -21.01
C GLU A 111 -2.12 -15.29 -21.36
N LEU A 112 -1.26 -14.58 -20.60
CA LEU A 112 -1.02 -13.15 -20.78
C LEU A 112 0.09 -12.87 -21.81
N GLY A 113 0.99 -13.83 -22.04
CA GLY A 113 2.08 -13.76 -23.02
C GLY A 113 3.34 -13.04 -22.50
N GLU A 114 4.38 -12.93 -23.32
CA GLU A 114 5.74 -12.50 -22.91
C GLU A 114 5.85 -11.13 -22.20
N GLU A 115 4.91 -10.21 -22.43
CA GLU A 115 4.87 -8.89 -21.77
C GLU A 115 3.67 -8.75 -20.81
N GLY A 116 2.93 -9.84 -20.62
CA GLY A 116 1.73 -9.90 -19.81
C GLY A 116 2.02 -9.81 -18.32
N TYR A 117 1.17 -9.09 -17.59
CA TYR A 117 1.27 -9.01 -16.14
C TYR A 117 -0.09 -8.85 -15.48
N GLU A 118 -0.16 -9.29 -14.23
CA GLU A 118 -1.24 -9.00 -13.30
C GLU A 118 -0.71 -8.09 -12.17
N LEU A 119 -1.41 -6.98 -11.93
CA LEU A 119 -1.14 -6.07 -10.81
C LEU A 119 -2.31 -6.12 -9.84
N ILE A 120 -2.06 -6.60 -8.62
CA ILE A 120 -3.04 -6.66 -7.54
C ILE A 120 -2.63 -5.68 -6.44
N VAL A 121 -3.53 -4.73 -6.13
CA VAL A 121 -3.35 -3.76 -5.06
C VAL A 121 -4.38 -4.02 -3.97
N THR A 122 -3.91 -4.41 -2.79
CA THR A 122 -4.72 -4.60 -1.58
C THR A 122 -4.30 -3.61 -0.50
N GLU A 123 -5.01 -3.55 0.62
CA GLU A 123 -4.60 -2.72 1.77
C GLU A 123 -3.24 -3.15 2.36
N ASN A 124 -2.84 -4.41 2.17
CA ASN A 124 -1.67 -4.98 2.82
C ASN A 124 -0.47 -5.15 1.87
N LEU A 125 -0.71 -5.38 0.59
CA LEU A 125 0.35 -5.77 -0.34
C LEU A 125 0.03 -5.29 -1.75
N ILE A 126 1.06 -4.82 -2.45
CA ILE A 126 1.07 -4.67 -3.91
C ILE A 126 1.81 -5.88 -4.48
N SER A 127 1.16 -6.64 -5.34
CA SER A 127 1.76 -7.79 -6.04
C SER A 127 1.73 -7.55 -7.54
N LEU A 128 2.88 -7.69 -8.19
CA LEU A 128 3.00 -7.70 -9.65
C LEU A 128 3.55 -9.06 -10.07
N ASN A 129 2.73 -9.81 -10.79
CA ASN A 129 3.10 -11.11 -11.35
C ASN A 129 3.18 -11.00 -12.87
N ALA A 130 4.38 -11.17 -13.43
CA ALA A 130 4.60 -11.26 -14.86
C ALA A 130 4.61 -12.73 -15.33
N ASP A 131 4.33 -12.94 -16.60
CA ASP A 131 4.42 -14.26 -17.26
C ASP A 131 5.83 -14.60 -17.74
#